data_AF-A0A2Y9I7B4-F1
#
_entry.id   AF-A0A2Y9I7B4-F1
#
_cell.length_a   1.000
_cell.length_b   1.000
_cell.length_c   1.000
_cell.angle_alpha   90.00
_cell.angle_beta   90.00
_cell.angle_gamma   90.00
#
_symmetry.space_group_name_H-M   'P 1'
#
loop_
_entity.id
_entity.type
_entity.pdbx_description
1 polymer ?
#
loop_
_entity_poly.entity_id
_entity_poly.type
_entity_poly.pdbx_seq_one_letter_code
_entity_poly.pdbx_strand_id
1 'polypeptide(L)'
;MLLTLALGSLFFPGLFALCTWGLRRARPAWSDSDCVMISTRLVSSVQAVLATGSGIVIIRSCSDVITDRHWLAREYVWFLIPYMIYDSYAMYLCEWYRTRDRNHRHSLTTFRSFLSKNRLMVAHHAVILFALVPVAQRLRGDLGDFFVGCIFMAELSTPFVSLGRVLIQLKQQHTLLFKANGILTLTTFLSCRILLFPFMYWSYGQQQGLSLLQVPSSIPFYCNVANAFLIAPQIYWFSLLCKKATRLFDPPPRQKGQLGAPGSQAVRVPPPLSIPTDQIVPWVASALWVLISRWV
;
A
#
# COMPACT_ATOMS: atom_id res chain seq x y z
N MET A 1 12.16 2.75 22.95
CA MET A 1 12.57 3.76 21.94
C MET A 1 13.87 3.43 21.20
N LEU A 2 15.09 3.80 21.65
CA LEU A 2 16.34 3.55 20.87
C LEU A 2 16.62 2.06 20.65
N LEU A 3 16.39 1.24 21.68
CA LEU A 3 16.51 -0.21 21.57
C LEU A 3 15.53 -0.77 20.51
N THR A 4 14.27 -0.34 20.53
CA THR A 4 13.24 -0.75 19.57
C THR A 4 13.59 -0.37 18.14
N LEU A 5 14.14 0.84 17.94
CA LEU A 5 14.66 1.29 16.65
C LEU A 5 15.80 0.38 16.19
N ALA A 6 16.78 0.11 17.05
CA ALA A 6 17.91 -0.77 16.73
C ALA A 6 17.44 -2.19 16.39
N LEU A 7 16.54 -2.76 17.20
CA LEU A 7 15.93 -4.06 16.96
C LEU A 7 15.22 -4.10 15.61
N GLY A 8 14.42 -3.09 15.26
CA GLY A 8 13.79 -2.98 13.94
C GLY A 8 14.82 -2.90 12.81
N SER A 9 15.87 -2.10 12.98
CA SER A 9 16.95 -1.94 12.00
C SER A 9 17.74 -3.23 11.74
N LEU A 10 17.83 -4.14 12.71
CA LEU A 10 18.40 -5.48 12.50
C LEU A 10 17.36 -6.47 11.96
N PHE A 11 16.13 -6.41 12.49
CA PHE A 11 15.08 -7.39 12.21
C PHE A 11 14.66 -7.41 10.75
N PHE A 12 14.31 -6.27 10.14
CA PHE A 12 13.78 -6.27 8.77
C PHE A 12 14.83 -6.64 7.71
N PRO A 13 16.05 -6.06 7.70
CA PRO A 13 17.10 -6.48 6.77
C PRO A 13 17.56 -7.93 7.02
N GLY A 14 17.63 -8.35 8.29
CA GLY A 14 17.98 -9.71 8.66
C GLY A 14 16.96 -10.73 8.16
N LEU A 15 15.66 -10.46 8.36
CA LEU A 15 14.58 -11.29 7.85
C LEU A 15 14.58 -11.33 6.32
N PHE A 16 14.82 -10.20 5.66
CA PHE A 16 14.96 -10.15 4.19
C PHE A 16 16.10 -11.03 3.68
N ALA A 17 17.29 -10.94 4.30
CA ALA A 17 18.44 -11.73 3.93
C ALA A 17 18.18 -13.23 4.15
N LEU A 18 17.56 -13.59 5.28
CA LEU A 18 17.20 -14.97 5.61
C LEU A 18 16.17 -15.53 4.62
N CYS A 19 15.10 -14.79 4.31
CA CYS A 19 14.10 -15.17 3.32
C CYS A 19 14.73 -15.34 1.93
N THR A 20 15.57 -14.40 1.51
CA THR A 20 16.23 -14.46 0.20
C THR A 20 17.16 -15.66 0.10
N TRP A 21 17.97 -15.91 1.14
CA TRP A 21 18.85 -17.07 1.22
C TRP A 21 18.06 -18.38 1.21
N GLY A 22 17.01 -18.48 2.02
CA GLY A 22 16.15 -19.65 2.09
C GLY A 22 15.46 -19.96 0.77
N LEU A 23 14.94 -18.95 0.07
CA LEU A 23 14.31 -19.10 -1.24
C LEU A 23 15.31 -19.53 -2.31
N ARG A 24 16.52 -18.94 -2.34
CA ARG A 24 17.59 -19.37 -3.26
C ARG A 24 17.97 -20.83 -3.06
N ARG A 25 18.04 -21.28 -1.80
CA ARG A 25 18.39 -22.67 -1.47
C ARG A 25 17.25 -23.64 -1.77
N ALA A 26 16.01 -23.27 -1.48
CA ALA A 26 14.84 -24.12 -1.69
C ALA A 26 14.39 -24.18 -3.17
N ARG A 27 14.66 -23.13 -3.95
CA ARG A 27 14.27 -23.03 -5.37
C ARG A 27 15.44 -22.53 -6.23
N PRO A 28 16.46 -23.36 -6.49
CA PRO A 28 17.62 -22.97 -7.30
C PRO A 28 17.28 -22.53 -8.73
N ALA A 29 16.12 -22.94 -9.25
CA ALA A 29 15.64 -22.58 -10.59
C ALA A 29 15.04 -21.16 -10.67
N TRP A 30 14.81 -20.47 -9.55
CA TRP A 30 14.27 -19.12 -9.54
C TRP A 30 15.36 -18.08 -9.77
N SER A 31 15.03 -17.01 -10.50
CA SER A 31 15.97 -15.91 -10.72
C SER A 31 16.25 -15.17 -9.41
N ASP A 32 17.38 -14.46 -9.35
CA ASP A 32 17.69 -13.58 -8.22
C ASP A 32 16.61 -12.51 -8.02
N SER A 33 16.09 -11.98 -9.14
CA SER A 33 14.98 -11.02 -9.14
C SER A 33 13.72 -11.61 -8.49
N ASP A 34 13.40 -12.87 -8.79
CA ASP A 34 12.23 -13.54 -8.21
C ASP A 34 12.38 -13.73 -6.70
N CYS A 35 13.55 -14.20 -6.25
CA CYS A 35 13.84 -14.45 -4.84
C CYS A 35 13.78 -13.17 -4.02
N VAL A 36 14.39 -12.08 -4.51
CA VAL A 36 14.36 -10.76 -3.86
C VAL A 36 12.93 -10.23 -3.79
N MET A 37 12.20 -10.30 -4.90
CA MET A 37 10.85 -9.74 -4.97
C MET A 37 9.84 -10.47 -4.08
N ILE A 38 9.96 -11.80 -3.94
CA ILE A 38 9.13 -12.58 -3.01
C ILE A 38 9.56 -12.30 -1.56
N SER A 39 10.86 -12.21 -1.27
CA SER A 39 11.35 -11.90 0.07
C SER A 39 10.86 -10.55 0.57
N THR A 40 10.89 -9.51 -0.25
CA THR A 40 10.35 -8.19 0.10
C THR A 40 8.87 -8.28 0.51
N ARG A 41 8.06 -9.04 -0.24
CA ARG A 41 6.64 -9.23 0.06
C ARG A 41 6.39 -10.03 1.33
N LEU A 42 7.25 -11.01 1.63
CA LEU A 42 7.17 -11.77 2.88
C LEU A 42 7.46 -10.87 4.08
N VAL A 43 8.52 -10.06 4.02
CA VAL A 43 8.87 -9.12 5.10
C VAL A 43 7.75 -8.09 5.31
N SER A 44 7.19 -7.55 4.22
CA SER A 44 6.03 -6.65 4.28
C SER A 44 4.81 -7.33 4.90
N SER A 45 4.55 -8.60 4.59
CA SER A 45 3.45 -9.37 5.20
C SER A 45 3.67 -9.58 6.70
N VAL A 46 4.90 -9.86 7.13
CA VAL A 46 5.24 -10.00 8.56
C VAL A 46 5.03 -8.67 9.30
N GLN A 47 5.51 -7.56 8.74
CA GLN A 47 5.27 -6.24 9.33
C GLN A 47 3.77 -5.96 9.45
N ALA A 48 2.99 -6.32 8.44
CA ALA A 48 1.56 -6.06 8.45
C ALA A 48 0.81 -6.85 9.52
N VAL A 49 1.22 -8.11 9.76
CA VAL A 49 0.68 -8.94 10.85
C VAL A 49 1.05 -8.35 12.21
N LEU A 50 2.31 -7.93 12.40
CA LEU A 50 2.75 -7.28 13.64
C LEU A 50 2.02 -5.96 13.90
N ALA A 51 1.77 -5.17 12.86
CA ALA A 51 1.04 -3.91 12.94
C ALA A 51 -0.40 -4.17 13.34
N THR A 52 -1.07 -5.07 12.62
CA THR A 52 -2.47 -5.43 12.90
C THR A 52 -2.61 -5.98 14.32
N GLY A 53 -1.72 -6.90 14.73
CA GLY A 53 -1.73 -7.45 16.09
C GLY A 53 -1.58 -6.36 17.16
N SER A 54 -0.65 -5.43 16.94
CA SER A 54 -0.47 -4.27 17.82
C SER A 54 -1.72 -3.39 17.87
N GLY A 55 -2.34 -3.15 16.71
CA GLY A 55 -3.59 -2.40 16.59
C GLY A 55 -4.74 -3.02 17.38
N ILE A 56 -4.96 -4.33 17.25
CA ILE A 56 -5.99 -5.07 18.00
C ILE A 56 -5.77 -4.92 19.51
N VAL A 57 -4.53 -5.09 19.98
CA VAL A 57 -4.21 -4.99 21.41
C VAL A 57 -4.51 -3.58 21.93
N ILE A 58 -4.10 -2.54 21.21
CA ILE A 58 -4.35 -1.15 21.60
C ILE A 58 -5.86 -0.86 21.64
N ILE A 59 -6.59 -1.19 20.56
CA ILE A 59 -8.04 -0.95 20.45
C ILE A 59 -8.82 -1.62 21.58
N ARG A 60 -8.42 -2.84 21.99
CA ARG A 60 -9.09 -3.58 23.08
C ARG A 60 -8.71 -3.09 24.48
N SER A 61 -7.58 -2.39 24.61
CA SER A 61 -7.08 -1.94 25.90
C SER A 61 -7.54 -0.52 26.25
N CYS A 62 -7.84 0.31 25.25
CA CYS A 62 -8.37 1.66 25.44
C CYS A 62 -9.91 1.63 25.53
N SER A 63 -10.45 1.98 26.69
CA SER A 63 -11.89 2.22 26.89
C SER A 63 -12.27 3.65 26.52
N ASP A 64 -11.45 4.62 26.92
CA ASP A 64 -11.56 6.01 26.46
C ASP A 64 -10.72 6.22 25.20
N VAL A 65 -11.39 6.53 24.08
CA VAL A 65 -10.73 6.62 22.76
C VAL A 65 -9.82 7.84 22.62
N ILE A 66 -9.94 8.83 23.51
CA ILE A 66 -9.21 10.10 23.46
C ILE A 66 -8.03 10.08 24.44
N THR A 67 -8.25 9.64 25.68
CA THR A 67 -7.30 9.86 26.78
C THR A 67 -6.57 8.61 27.22
N ASP A 68 -7.11 7.41 26.96
CA ASP A 68 -6.41 6.18 27.34
C ASP A 68 -5.13 6.01 26.53
N ARG A 69 -4.12 5.45 27.21
CA ARG A 69 -2.79 5.24 26.66
C ARG A 69 -2.42 3.78 26.65
N HIS A 70 -1.72 3.38 25.61
CA HIS A 70 -1.16 2.04 25.48
C HIS A 70 0.26 2.10 24.94
N TRP A 71 1.21 1.51 25.66
CA TRP A 71 2.64 1.61 25.33
C TRP A 71 2.98 1.14 23.91
N LEU A 72 2.25 0.15 23.36
CA LEU A 72 2.43 -0.29 21.98
C LEU A 72 2.16 0.81 20.95
N ALA A 73 1.26 1.76 21.22
CA ALA A 73 0.97 2.86 20.30
C ALA A 73 2.22 3.72 20.05
N ARG A 74 3.09 3.85 21.06
CA ARG A 74 4.36 4.55 20.93
C ARG A 74 5.48 3.66 20.41
N GLU A 75 5.69 2.50 21.03
CA GLU A 75 6.83 1.62 20.71
C GLU A 75 6.72 1.01 19.31
N TYR A 76 5.51 0.67 18.85
CA TYR A 76 5.36 0.10 17.51
C TYR A 76 5.66 1.12 16.40
N VAL A 77 5.39 2.41 16.61
CA VAL A 77 5.78 3.46 15.65
C VAL A 77 7.31 3.58 15.57
N TRP A 78 8.05 3.38 16.67
CA TRP A 78 9.52 3.32 16.62
C TRP A 78 10.02 2.11 15.85
N PHE A 79 9.33 0.98 15.98
CA PHE A 79 9.62 -0.22 15.20
C PHE A 79 9.26 -0.05 13.71
N LEU A 80 8.25 0.77 13.39
CA LEU A 80 7.81 1.07 12.03
C LEU A 80 8.81 1.90 11.23
N ILE A 81 9.58 2.78 11.88
CA ILE A 81 10.55 3.65 11.19
C ILE A 81 11.61 2.84 10.41
N PRO A 82 12.35 1.89 11.03
CA PRO A 82 13.27 1.03 10.32
C PRO A 82 12.62 0.24 9.18
N TYR A 83 11.37 -0.23 9.36
CA TYR A 83 10.64 -0.90 8.29
C TYR A 83 10.42 0.00 7.10
N MET A 84 9.94 1.23 7.30
CA MET A 84 9.66 2.17 6.20
C MET A 84 10.92 2.51 5.40
N ILE A 85 12.07 2.63 6.08
CA ILE A 85 13.38 2.84 5.45
C ILE A 85 13.79 1.58 4.67
N TYR A 86 13.72 0.41 5.31
CA TYR A 86 14.04 -0.87 4.68
C TYR A 86 13.16 -1.14 3.45
N ASP A 87 11.85 -0.97 3.53
CA ASP A 87 10.92 -1.33 2.46
C ASP A 87 11.11 -0.40 1.24
N SER A 88 11.37 0.89 1.49
CA SER A 88 11.76 1.84 0.45
C SER A 88 13.04 1.40 -0.29
N TYR A 89 14.04 0.92 0.46
CA TYR A 89 15.27 0.37 -0.11
C TYR A 89 15.02 -0.95 -0.87
N ALA A 90 14.23 -1.86 -0.30
CA ALA A 90 13.91 -3.15 -0.91
C ALA A 90 13.08 -2.97 -2.20
N MET A 91 12.18 -1.99 -2.26
CA MET A 91 11.48 -1.61 -3.48
C MET A 91 12.44 -1.11 -4.57
N TYR A 92 13.43 -0.27 -4.21
CA TYR A 92 14.47 0.18 -5.14
C TYR A 92 15.31 -1.00 -5.63
N LEU A 93 15.70 -1.90 -4.73
CA LEU A 93 16.49 -3.09 -5.05
C LEU A 93 15.75 -4.03 -6.01
N CYS A 94 14.44 -4.24 -5.81
CA CYS A 94 13.61 -4.99 -6.75
C CYS A 94 13.63 -4.39 -8.17
N GLU A 95 13.52 -3.07 -8.31
CA GLU A 95 13.58 -2.40 -9.61
C GLU A 95 14.99 -2.47 -10.23
N TRP A 96 16.03 -2.40 -9.40
CA TRP A 96 17.42 -2.58 -9.81
C TRP A 96 17.64 -3.97 -10.42
N TYR A 97 17.27 -5.05 -9.73
CA TYR A 97 17.39 -6.42 -10.25
C TYR A 97 16.56 -6.62 -11.52
N ARG A 98 15.34 -6.09 -11.56
CA ARG A 98 14.45 -6.19 -12.74
C ARG A 98 15.01 -5.49 -13.99
N THR A 99 15.78 -4.42 -13.81
CA THR A 99 16.35 -3.65 -14.92
C THR A 99 17.76 -4.14 -15.29
N ARG A 100 18.51 -4.69 -14.34
CA ARG A 100 19.82 -5.32 -14.57
C ARG A 100 19.75 -6.45 -15.60
N ASP A 101 18.68 -7.25 -15.57
CA ASP A 101 18.45 -8.31 -16.58
C ASP A 101 18.13 -7.76 -17.98
N ARG A 102 17.78 -6.47 -18.12
CA ARG A 102 17.34 -5.86 -19.39
C ARG A 102 18.31 -4.87 -20.03
N ASN A 103 19.26 -4.27 -19.30
CA ASN A 103 20.37 -3.47 -19.86
C ASN A 103 21.30 -2.92 -18.76
N HIS A 104 22.59 -2.73 -19.09
CA HIS A 104 23.62 -2.06 -18.27
C HIS A 104 23.38 -0.54 -18.14
N ARG A 105 22.27 -0.10 -17.54
CA ARG A 105 21.98 1.33 -17.36
C ARG A 105 22.56 1.88 -16.05
N HIS A 106 23.10 3.11 -16.12
CA HIS A 106 23.64 3.87 -14.98
C HIS A 106 22.65 4.00 -13.81
N SER A 107 23.17 3.92 -12.58
CA SER A 107 22.42 3.94 -11.30
C SER A 107 21.37 5.05 -11.17
N LEU A 108 21.71 6.26 -11.61
CA LEU A 108 20.83 7.43 -11.53
C LEU A 108 19.62 7.33 -12.49
N THR A 109 19.79 6.73 -13.65
CA THR A 109 18.68 6.55 -14.61
C THR A 109 17.69 5.51 -14.13
N THR A 110 18.17 4.44 -13.49
CA THR A 110 17.32 3.44 -12.83
C THR A 110 16.57 4.04 -11.64
N PHE A 111 17.23 4.87 -10.84
CA PHE A 111 16.58 5.57 -9.72
C PHE A 111 15.47 6.53 -10.19
N ARG A 112 15.72 7.37 -11.22
CA ARG A 112 14.67 8.23 -11.80
C ARG A 112 13.51 7.41 -12.39
N SER A 113 13.81 6.29 -13.06
CA SER A 113 12.79 5.38 -13.58
C SER A 113 11.96 4.74 -12.46
N PHE A 114 12.61 4.34 -11.36
CA PHE A 114 11.98 3.79 -10.17
C PHE A 114 10.99 4.78 -9.55
N LEU A 115 11.43 6.03 -9.31
CA LEU A 115 10.57 7.08 -8.77
C LEU A 115 9.36 7.31 -9.68
N SER A 116 9.56 7.48 -10.99
CA SER A 116 8.48 7.78 -11.95
C SER A 116 7.44 6.65 -12.08
N LYS A 117 7.89 5.39 -12.09
CA LYS A 117 7.00 4.22 -12.21
C LYS A 117 6.26 3.91 -10.91
N ASN A 118 6.88 4.14 -9.76
CA ASN A 118 6.34 3.79 -8.45
C ASN A 118 5.93 5.02 -7.61
N ARG A 119 5.68 6.18 -8.26
CA ARG A 119 5.38 7.47 -7.61
C ARG A 119 4.41 7.37 -6.44
N LEU A 120 3.33 6.62 -6.63
CA LEU A 120 2.26 6.50 -5.64
C LEU A 120 2.70 5.74 -4.38
N MET A 121 3.44 4.64 -4.54
CA MET A 121 3.95 3.87 -3.40
C MET A 121 5.09 4.60 -2.70
N VAL A 122 5.99 5.24 -3.45
CA VAL A 122 7.09 6.02 -2.88
C VAL A 122 6.57 7.25 -2.13
N ALA A 123 5.61 7.98 -2.70
CA ALA A 123 4.98 9.10 -2.02
C ALA A 123 4.25 8.68 -0.74
N HIS A 124 3.55 7.53 -0.77
CA HIS A 124 2.92 6.97 0.42
C HIS A 124 3.92 6.70 1.55
N HIS A 125 5.05 6.04 1.26
CA HIS A 125 6.09 5.78 2.25
C HIS A 125 6.73 7.07 2.78
N ALA A 126 6.98 8.03 1.90
CA ALA A 126 7.51 9.34 2.29
C ALA A 126 6.54 10.08 3.23
N VAL A 127 5.24 10.09 2.93
CA VAL A 127 4.22 10.69 3.78
C VAL A 127 4.14 10.00 5.13
N ILE A 128 4.19 8.65 5.18
CA ILE A 128 4.18 7.93 6.47
C ILE A 128 5.42 8.34 7.28
N LEU A 129 6.60 8.27 6.69
CA LEU A 129 7.86 8.48 7.40
C LEU A 129 8.08 9.93 7.84
N PHE A 130 7.77 10.91 6.99
CA PHE A 130 8.09 12.31 7.23
C PHE A 130 6.92 13.15 7.76
N ALA A 131 5.67 12.67 7.65
CA ALA A 131 4.50 13.37 8.19
C ALA A 131 3.82 12.57 9.30
N LEU A 132 3.35 11.34 9.02
CA LEU A 132 2.52 10.60 9.98
C LEU A 132 3.30 10.14 11.22
N VAL A 133 4.54 9.69 11.06
CA VAL A 133 5.39 9.29 12.19
C VAL A 133 5.68 10.46 13.13
N PRO A 134 6.15 11.64 12.66
CA PRO A 134 6.30 12.81 13.53
C PRO A 134 5.00 13.26 14.19
N VAL A 135 3.87 13.21 13.47
CA VAL A 135 2.56 13.53 14.04
C VAL A 135 2.23 12.57 15.18
N ALA A 136 2.36 11.26 14.97
CA ALA A 136 2.04 10.24 15.97
C ALA A 136 2.95 10.29 17.21
N GLN A 137 4.22 10.70 17.04
CA GLN A 137 5.23 10.69 18.11
C GLN A 137 5.37 12.01 18.88
N ARG A 138 5.17 13.15 18.22
CA ARG A 138 5.48 14.46 18.80
C ARG A 138 4.28 15.39 18.84
N LEU A 139 3.55 15.52 17.73
CA LEU A 139 2.49 16.54 17.62
C LEU A 139 1.19 16.13 18.31
N ARG A 140 0.91 14.81 18.38
CA ARG A 140 -0.26 14.26 19.07
C ARG A 140 -0.14 14.30 20.60
N GLY A 141 1.08 14.40 21.12
CA GLY A 141 1.34 14.23 22.56
C GLY A 141 0.95 12.82 23.02
N ASP A 142 0.21 12.76 24.13
CA ASP A 142 -0.16 11.53 24.84
C ASP A 142 -1.63 11.11 24.62
N LEU A 143 -2.30 11.64 23.60
CA LEU A 143 -3.73 11.43 23.35
C LEU A 143 -4.00 10.55 22.12
N GLY A 144 -5.12 9.83 22.12
CA GLY A 144 -5.69 9.16 20.95
C GLY A 144 -5.00 7.86 20.55
N ASP A 145 -4.46 7.10 21.50
CA ASP A 145 -3.77 5.83 21.23
C ASP A 145 -4.69 4.82 20.56
N PHE A 146 -5.98 4.82 20.92
CA PHE A 146 -7.02 4.07 20.23
C PHE A 146 -7.01 4.31 18.70
N PHE A 147 -6.93 5.58 18.27
CA PHE A 147 -6.93 5.92 16.84
C PHE A 147 -5.65 5.48 16.13
N VAL A 148 -4.49 5.54 16.81
CA VAL A 148 -3.24 4.97 16.26
C VAL A 148 -3.38 3.46 16.07
N GLY A 149 -3.97 2.77 17.05
CA GLY A 149 -4.32 1.34 16.95
C GLY A 149 -5.22 1.05 15.75
N CYS A 150 -6.27 1.86 15.54
CA CYS A 150 -7.12 1.80 14.36
C CYS A 150 -6.31 1.94 13.07
N ILE A 151 -5.43 2.93 12.95
CA ILE A 151 -4.60 3.11 11.74
C ILE A 151 -3.71 1.89 11.48
N PHE A 152 -3.20 1.20 12.50
CA PHE A 152 -2.44 -0.04 12.30
C PHE A 152 -3.27 -1.19 11.72
N MET A 153 -4.59 -1.22 11.97
CA MET A 153 -5.48 -2.21 11.36
C MET A 153 -5.51 -2.12 9.84
N ALA A 154 -5.20 -0.95 9.27
CA ALA A 154 -5.12 -0.76 7.82
C ALA A 154 -4.10 -1.71 7.15
N GLU A 155 -3.10 -2.19 7.89
CA GLU A 155 -2.10 -3.10 7.34
C GLU A 155 -2.63 -4.54 7.13
N LEU A 156 -3.77 -4.93 7.70
CA LEU A 156 -4.29 -6.29 7.56
C LEU A 156 -4.53 -6.72 6.11
N SER A 157 -4.79 -5.78 5.19
CA SER A 157 -4.95 -6.10 3.77
C SER A 157 -3.61 -6.43 3.07
N THR A 158 -2.48 -5.96 3.60
CA THR A 158 -1.16 -6.03 2.97
C THR A 158 -0.69 -7.48 2.70
N PRO A 159 -0.85 -8.46 3.61
CA PRO A 159 -0.51 -9.85 3.35
C PRO A 159 -1.29 -10.43 2.15
N PHE A 160 -2.57 -10.10 2.01
CA PHE A 160 -3.41 -10.60 0.90
C PHE A 160 -3.05 -9.93 -0.43
N VAL A 161 -2.76 -8.62 -0.42
CA VAL A 161 -2.25 -7.91 -1.60
C VAL A 161 -0.90 -8.49 -2.04
N SER A 162 0.00 -8.73 -1.08
CA SER A 162 1.32 -9.33 -1.31
C SER A 162 1.23 -10.75 -1.86
N LEU A 163 0.39 -11.61 -1.26
CA LEU A 163 0.16 -12.97 -1.73
C LEU A 163 -0.40 -12.96 -3.16
N GLY A 164 -1.36 -12.08 -3.47
CA GLY A 164 -1.90 -11.94 -4.82
C GLY A 164 -0.83 -11.62 -5.86
N ARG A 165 0.15 -10.77 -5.52
CA ARG A 165 1.29 -10.47 -6.39
C ARG A 165 2.23 -11.65 -6.58
N VAL A 166 2.49 -12.43 -5.52
CA VAL A 166 3.30 -13.66 -5.59
C VAL A 166 2.61 -14.69 -6.50
N LEU A 167 1.30 -14.92 -6.33
CA LEU A 167 0.55 -15.87 -7.15
C LEU A 167 0.53 -15.49 -8.63
N ILE A 168 0.46 -14.19 -8.96
CA ILE A 168 0.59 -13.70 -10.34
C ILE A 168 1.99 -14.02 -10.89
N GLN A 169 3.03 -13.75 -10.11
CA GLN A 169 4.42 -14.03 -10.50
C GLN A 169 4.64 -15.53 -10.76
N LEU A 170 4.03 -16.40 -9.94
CA LEU A 170 4.06 -17.86 -10.11
C LEU A 170 3.08 -18.38 -11.18
N LYS A 171 2.40 -17.50 -11.92
CA LYS A 171 1.39 -17.84 -12.95
C LYS A 171 0.23 -18.71 -12.43
N GLN A 172 -0.11 -18.62 -11.14
CA GLN A 172 -1.15 -19.41 -10.47
C GLN A 172 -2.53 -18.74 -10.46
N GLN A 173 -2.82 -17.87 -11.42
CA GLN A 173 -4.06 -17.08 -11.46
C GLN A 173 -5.33 -17.93 -11.67
N HIS A 174 -5.18 -19.14 -12.20
CA HIS A 174 -6.29 -20.07 -12.43
C HIS A 174 -6.73 -20.82 -11.15
N THR A 175 -5.92 -20.77 -10.09
CA THR A 175 -6.15 -21.56 -8.87
C THR A 175 -7.30 -20.98 -8.03
N LEU A 176 -7.96 -21.85 -7.25
CA LEU A 176 -8.95 -21.42 -6.25
C LEU A 176 -8.31 -20.51 -5.19
N LEU A 177 -7.04 -20.75 -4.84
CA LEU A 177 -6.27 -19.91 -3.92
C LEU A 177 -6.20 -18.46 -4.41
N PHE A 178 -5.94 -18.23 -5.70
CA PHE A 178 -5.91 -16.88 -6.26
C PHE A 178 -7.27 -16.18 -6.18
N LYS A 179 -8.36 -16.90 -6.48
CA LYS A 179 -9.72 -16.36 -6.39
C LYS A 179 -10.11 -16.04 -4.94
N ALA A 180 -9.87 -16.96 -4.02
CA ALA A 180 -10.13 -16.77 -2.59
C ALA A 180 -9.31 -15.61 -2.02
N ASN A 181 -8.01 -15.52 -2.36
CA ASN A 181 -7.17 -14.39 -1.96
C ASN A 181 -7.66 -13.06 -2.55
N GLY A 182 -8.20 -13.06 -3.78
CA GLY A 182 -8.83 -11.88 -4.38
C GLY A 182 -10.01 -11.37 -3.56
N ILE A 183 -10.91 -12.26 -3.12
CA ILE A 183 -12.04 -11.93 -2.25
C ILE A 183 -11.53 -11.39 -0.91
N LEU A 184 -10.60 -12.11 -0.26
CA LEU A 184 -10.01 -11.67 1.01
C LEU A 184 -9.34 -10.30 0.89
N THR A 185 -8.64 -10.04 -0.22
CA THR A 185 -8.04 -8.72 -0.50
C THR A 185 -9.10 -7.63 -0.55
N LEU A 186 -10.20 -7.84 -1.30
CA LEU A 186 -11.26 -6.84 -1.42
C LEU A 186 -11.97 -6.60 -0.09
N THR A 187 -12.35 -7.67 0.61
CA THR A 187 -13.06 -7.59 1.89
C THR A 187 -12.22 -6.88 2.94
N THR A 188 -10.95 -7.29 3.12
CA THR A 188 -10.06 -6.69 4.12
C THR A 188 -9.70 -5.24 3.79
N PHE A 189 -9.52 -4.90 2.51
CA PHE A 189 -9.27 -3.52 2.10
C PHE A 189 -10.48 -2.64 2.40
N LEU A 190 -11.69 -3.10 2.10
CA LEU A 190 -12.92 -2.38 2.41
C LEU A 190 -13.09 -2.20 3.93
N SER A 191 -13.03 -3.29 4.71
CA SER A 191 -13.29 -3.26 6.15
C SER A 191 -12.21 -2.51 6.93
N CYS A 192 -10.94 -2.80 6.65
CA CYS A 192 -9.83 -2.34 7.49
C CYS A 192 -9.20 -1.04 7.01
N ARG A 193 -9.48 -0.58 5.78
CA ARG A 193 -8.96 0.70 5.27
C ARG A 193 -10.04 1.74 5.00
N ILE A 194 -11.20 1.35 4.50
CA ILE A 194 -12.26 2.30 4.14
C ILE A 194 -13.24 2.47 5.31
N LEU A 195 -13.85 1.38 5.78
CA LEU A 195 -14.83 1.40 6.88
C LEU A 195 -14.19 1.72 8.24
N LEU A 196 -12.87 1.62 8.34
CA LEU A 196 -12.11 2.03 9.51
C LEU A 196 -12.32 3.50 9.87
N PHE A 197 -12.42 4.40 8.89
CA PHE A 197 -12.63 5.83 9.18
C PHE A 197 -14.02 6.11 9.76
N PRO A 198 -15.13 5.64 9.16
CA PRO A 198 -16.45 5.68 9.80
C PRO A 198 -16.46 5.03 11.19
N PHE A 199 -15.73 3.93 11.39
CA PHE A 199 -15.61 3.29 12.70
C PHE A 199 -14.93 4.21 13.73
N MET A 200 -13.83 4.87 13.38
CA MET A 200 -13.17 5.85 14.27
C MET A 200 -14.12 6.98 14.67
N TYR A 201 -14.88 7.53 13.72
CA TYR A 201 -15.86 8.59 14.01
C TYR A 201 -17.00 8.07 14.88
N TRP A 202 -17.47 6.85 14.62
CA TRP A 202 -18.52 6.21 15.42
C TRP A 202 -18.06 5.98 16.86
N SER A 203 -16.86 5.44 17.08
CA SER A 203 -16.31 5.21 18.43
C SER A 203 -16.17 6.51 19.22
N TYR A 204 -15.68 7.59 18.58
CA TYR A 204 -15.67 8.91 19.18
C TYR A 204 -17.08 9.42 19.50
N GLY A 205 -18.00 9.30 18.53
CA GLY A 205 -19.38 9.74 18.69
C GLY A 205 -20.09 9.04 19.84
N GLN A 206 -19.93 7.72 19.97
CA GLN A 206 -20.48 6.95 21.09
C GLN A 206 -19.99 7.48 22.45
N GLN A 207 -18.69 7.76 22.59
CA GLN A 207 -18.15 8.30 23.83
C GLN A 207 -18.67 9.71 24.15
N GLN A 208 -18.91 10.54 23.13
CA GLN A 208 -19.40 11.91 23.29
C GLN A 208 -20.93 12.03 23.25
N GLY A 209 -21.67 10.93 23.10
CA GLY A 209 -23.13 10.95 22.94
C GLY A 209 -23.61 11.59 21.62
N LEU A 210 -22.78 11.60 20.58
CA LEU A 210 -23.05 12.19 19.27
C LEU A 210 -23.41 11.13 18.24
N SER A 211 -24.31 11.47 17.30
CA SER A 211 -24.53 10.64 16.11
C SER A 211 -23.36 10.75 15.13
N LEU A 212 -23.15 9.72 14.30
CA LEU A 212 -22.04 9.65 13.35
C LEU A 212 -21.93 10.87 12.42
N LEU A 213 -23.08 11.43 12.01
CA LEU A 213 -23.16 12.59 11.11
C LEU A 213 -22.82 13.92 11.80
N GLN A 214 -22.94 13.98 13.13
CA GLN A 214 -22.62 15.18 13.90
C GLN A 214 -21.13 15.27 14.25
N VAL A 215 -20.44 14.13 14.34
CA VAL A 215 -19.01 14.05 14.71
C VAL A 215 -18.11 14.96 13.85
N PRO A 216 -18.23 15.01 12.49
CA PRO A 216 -17.41 15.91 11.69
C PRO A 216 -17.54 17.39 12.06
N SER A 217 -18.72 17.82 12.51
CA SER A 217 -18.98 19.21 12.93
C SER A 217 -18.50 19.48 14.36
N SER A 218 -18.35 18.45 15.19
CA SER A 218 -17.93 18.56 16.58
C SER A 218 -16.41 18.46 16.78
N ILE A 219 -15.69 17.76 15.90
CA ILE A 219 -14.23 17.66 15.97
C ILE A 219 -13.55 18.84 15.27
N PRO A 220 -12.32 19.20 15.67
CA PRO A 220 -11.59 20.28 15.00
C PRO A 220 -11.42 20.02 13.50
N PHE A 221 -11.55 21.09 12.70
CA PHE A 221 -11.50 21.00 11.23
C PHE A 221 -10.24 20.29 10.71
N TYR A 222 -9.08 20.52 11.33
CA TYR A 222 -7.82 19.89 10.93
C TYR A 222 -7.84 18.36 11.07
N CYS A 223 -8.60 17.79 12.02
CA CYS A 223 -8.77 16.35 12.16
C CYS A 223 -9.52 15.76 10.96
N ASN A 224 -10.58 16.45 10.51
CA ASN A 224 -11.32 16.04 9.31
C ASN A 224 -10.44 16.09 8.06
N VAL A 225 -9.65 17.16 7.91
CA VAL A 225 -8.71 17.29 6.79
C VAL A 225 -7.66 16.19 6.82
N ALA A 226 -7.08 15.89 7.98
CA ALA A 226 -6.11 14.81 8.14
C ALA A 226 -6.71 13.44 7.77
N ASN A 227 -7.93 13.14 8.26
CA ASN A 227 -8.63 11.91 7.93
C ASN A 227 -8.97 11.82 6.44
N ALA A 228 -9.42 12.92 5.83
CA ALA A 228 -9.68 13.00 4.39
C ALA A 228 -8.41 12.72 3.57
N PHE A 229 -7.27 13.27 3.98
CA PHE A 229 -5.99 13.01 3.34
C PHE A 229 -5.53 11.56 3.49
N LEU A 230 -5.80 10.93 4.63
CA LEU A 230 -5.48 9.52 4.87
C LEU A 230 -6.36 8.55 4.07
N ILE A 231 -7.67 8.82 3.96
CA ILE A 231 -8.62 7.93 3.26
C ILE A 231 -8.58 8.09 1.74
N ALA A 232 -8.29 9.27 1.21
CA ALA A 232 -8.25 9.54 -0.23
C ALA A 232 -7.41 8.55 -1.06
N PRO A 233 -6.14 8.25 -0.71
CA PRO A 233 -5.36 7.24 -1.43
C PRO A 233 -5.95 5.82 -1.28
N GLN A 234 -6.59 5.52 -0.15
CA GLN A 234 -7.24 4.22 0.07
C GLN A 234 -8.44 4.03 -0.86
N ILE A 235 -9.31 5.03 -0.99
CA ILE A 235 -10.45 5.00 -1.94
C ILE A 235 -9.93 4.82 -3.36
N TYR A 236 -8.89 5.58 -3.74
CA TYR A 236 -8.28 5.46 -5.05
C TYR A 236 -7.79 4.04 -5.32
N TRP A 237 -7.01 3.44 -4.41
CA TRP A 237 -6.52 2.08 -4.55
C TRP A 237 -7.63 1.03 -4.55
N PHE A 238 -8.64 1.18 -3.71
CA PHE A 238 -9.79 0.30 -3.69
C PHE A 238 -10.52 0.34 -5.03
N SER A 239 -10.70 1.53 -5.63
CA SER A 239 -11.30 1.65 -6.96
C SER A 239 -10.49 0.92 -8.04
N LEU A 240 -9.15 0.92 -7.95
CA LEU A 240 -8.28 0.18 -8.86
C LEU A 240 -8.37 -1.34 -8.63
N LEU A 241 -8.52 -1.78 -7.38
CA LEU A 241 -8.73 -3.19 -7.05
C LEU A 241 -10.06 -3.69 -7.59
N CYS A 242 -11.14 -2.94 -7.38
CA CYS A 242 -12.46 -3.27 -7.93
C CYS A 242 -12.42 -3.33 -9.46
N LYS A 243 -11.81 -2.35 -10.14
CA LYS A 243 -11.64 -2.37 -11.61
C LYS A 243 -10.83 -3.57 -12.12
N LYS A 244 -9.87 -4.07 -11.34
CA LYS A 244 -9.12 -5.29 -11.69
C LYS A 244 -9.96 -6.54 -11.46
N ALA A 245 -10.75 -6.57 -10.39
CA ALA A 245 -11.64 -7.68 -10.08
C ALA A 245 -12.72 -7.84 -11.15
N THR A 246 -13.38 -6.76 -11.58
CA THR A 246 -14.43 -6.81 -12.62
C THR A 246 -13.90 -7.40 -13.93
N ARG A 247 -12.70 -6.99 -14.37
CA ARG A 247 -12.05 -7.56 -15.57
C ARG A 247 -11.71 -9.05 -15.45
N LEU A 248 -11.61 -9.57 -14.24
CA LEU A 248 -11.35 -10.99 -14.00
C LEU A 248 -12.62 -11.84 -14.11
N PHE A 249 -13.79 -11.22 -13.95
CA PHE A 249 -15.12 -11.84 -14.06
C PHE A 249 -15.79 -11.57 -15.42
N ASP A 250 -15.26 -10.67 -16.23
CA ASP A 250 -15.71 -10.50 -17.61
C ASP A 250 -15.45 -11.79 -18.40
N PRO A 251 -16.46 -12.38 -19.05
CA PRO A 251 -16.25 -13.55 -19.90
C PRO A 251 -15.31 -13.18 -21.04
N PRO A 252 -14.43 -14.11 -21.48
CA PRO A 252 -13.60 -13.87 -22.65
C PRO A 252 -14.51 -13.49 -23.84
N PRO A 253 -14.09 -12.55 -24.71
CA PRO A 253 -14.89 -12.19 -25.86
C PRO A 253 -15.21 -13.47 -26.64
N ARG A 254 -16.50 -13.75 -26.84
CA ARG A 254 -16.95 -14.84 -27.71
C ARG A 254 -16.25 -14.65 -29.05
N GLN A 255 -15.35 -15.56 -29.43
CA GLN A 255 -14.96 -15.70 -30.83
C GLN A 255 -16.27 -15.90 -31.60
N LYS A 256 -16.72 -14.86 -32.31
CA LYS A 256 -17.77 -15.00 -33.32
C LYS A 256 -17.25 -16.06 -34.29
N GLY A 257 -17.97 -17.17 -34.38
CA GLY A 257 -17.63 -18.31 -35.20
C GLY A 257 -17.26 -17.87 -36.61
N GLN A 258 -16.09 -18.30 -37.05
CA GLN A 258 -15.79 -18.41 -38.47
C GLN A 258 -16.75 -19.45 -39.05
N LEU A 259 -17.69 -19.00 -39.89
CA LEU A 259 -18.39 -19.87 -40.83
C LEU A 259 -18.30 -19.24 -42.22
N GLY A 260 -17.43 -19.81 -43.05
CA GLY A 260 -17.55 -19.88 -44.52
C GLY A 260 -17.22 -18.65 -45.38
N ALA A 261 -16.02 -18.63 -45.98
CA ALA A 261 -15.80 -18.66 -47.45
C ALA A 261 -14.33 -18.28 -47.81
N PRO A 262 -13.71 -18.92 -48.82
CA PRO A 262 -12.31 -18.68 -49.18
C PRO A 262 -12.17 -17.55 -50.20
N GLY A 263 -11.20 -16.65 -50.00
CA GLY A 263 -10.90 -15.59 -50.97
C GLY A 263 -9.68 -14.77 -50.56
N SER A 264 -8.61 -14.94 -51.33
CA SER A 264 -7.32 -14.25 -51.21
C SER A 264 -7.44 -12.72 -51.17
N GLN A 265 -6.64 -12.06 -50.31
CA GLN A 265 -5.66 -11.00 -50.66
C GLN A 265 -5.38 -10.00 -49.52
N ALA A 266 -4.09 -9.65 -49.42
CA ALA A 266 -3.49 -8.43 -48.87
C ALA A 266 -3.64 -8.12 -47.37
N VAL A 267 -2.56 -8.44 -46.64
CA VAL A 267 -2.23 -7.86 -45.33
C VAL A 267 -2.08 -6.34 -45.50
N ARG A 268 -3.09 -5.59 -45.07
CA ARG A 268 -3.02 -4.12 -44.92
C ARG A 268 -2.76 -3.80 -43.45
N VAL A 269 -1.53 -3.41 -43.15
CA VAL A 269 -1.11 -2.91 -41.82
C VAL A 269 -1.81 -1.56 -41.58
N PRO A 270 -2.60 -1.39 -40.51
CA PRO A 270 -3.13 -0.07 -40.17
C PRO A 270 -1.99 0.82 -39.62
N PRO A 271 -1.96 2.12 -39.95
CA PRO A 271 -0.96 3.04 -39.42
C PRO A 271 -1.14 3.21 -37.90
N PRO A 272 -0.08 3.60 -37.18
CA PRO A 272 -0.17 3.82 -35.74
C PRO A 272 -1.17 4.94 -35.44
N LEU A 273 -2.12 4.68 -34.54
CA LEU A 273 -2.92 5.74 -33.91
C LEU A 273 -1.96 6.62 -33.09
N SER A 274 -1.54 7.73 -33.69
CA SER A 274 -1.00 8.88 -32.97
C SER A 274 -2.10 9.47 -32.11
N ILE A 275 -2.05 9.21 -30.80
CA ILE A 275 -2.83 9.97 -29.83
C ILE A 275 -2.09 11.32 -29.65
N PRO A 276 -2.75 12.47 -29.90
CA PRO A 276 -2.15 13.78 -29.67
C PRO A 276 -1.77 13.94 -28.21
N THR A 277 -0.54 14.38 -27.98
CA THR A 277 0.07 14.60 -26.66
C THR A 277 -0.38 15.90 -25.97
N ASP A 278 -1.45 16.54 -26.41
CA ASP A 278 -1.86 17.84 -25.87
C ASP A 278 -3.31 17.78 -25.38
N GLN A 279 -3.49 18.21 -24.12
CA GLN A 279 -4.73 18.33 -23.34
C GLN A 279 -5.11 17.18 -22.39
N ILE A 280 -4.30 16.94 -21.35
CA ILE A 280 -4.80 16.53 -20.02
C ILE A 280 -4.02 17.29 -18.92
N VAL A 281 -4.61 18.41 -18.50
CA VAL A 281 -4.62 19.01 -17.15
C VAL A 281 -3.30 19.59 -16.57
N PRO A 282 -3.12 20.92 -16.65
CA PRO A 282 -2.21 21.70 -15.79
C PRO A 282 -2.74 21.98 -14.37
N TRP A 283 -3.96 21.57 -14.01
CA TRP A 283 -4.63 22.05 -12.79
C TRP A 283 -4.29 21.30 -11.49
N VAL A 284 -3.73 20.08 -11.56
CA VAL A 284 -3.36 19.30 -10.35
C VAL A 284 -1.97 19.68 -9.83
N ALA A 285 -1.09 20.21 -10.69
CA ALA A 285 0.21 20.74 -10.29
C ALA A 285 0.10 22.13 -9.64
N SER A 286 -0.90 22.93 -10.04
CA SER A 286 -1.11 24.28 -9.48
C SER A 286 -1.70 24.26 -8.07
N ALA A 287 -2.55 23.28 -7.72
CA ALA A 287 -3.13 23.19 -6.37
C ALA A 287 -2.07 22.79 -5.31
N LEU A 288 -1.12 21.93 -5.67
CA LEU A 288 0.01 21.55 -4.82
C LEU A 288 1.08 22.65 -4.74
N TRP A 289 1.29 23.42 -5.82
CA TRP A 289 2.23 24.55 -5.81
C TRP A 289 1.70 25.75 -5.02
N VAL A 290 0.40 26.08 -5.12
CA VAL A 290 -0.21 27.20 -4.39
C VAL A 290 -0.30 26.96 -2.88
N LEU A 291 -0.36 25.69 -2.43
CA LEU A 291 -0.29 25.34 -1.01
C LEU A 291 1.14 25.39 -0.45
N ILE A 292 2.16 25.23 -1.30
CA ILE A 292 3.58 25.27 -0.92
C ILE A 292 4.12 26.70 -1.01
N SER A 293 3.62 27.53 -1.93
CA SER A 293 4.07 28.92 -2.12
C SER A 293 3.46 29.95 -1.17
N ARG A 294 2.78 29.51 -0.10
CA ARG A 294 2.28 30.38 0.99
C ARG A 294 2.99 30.14 2.33
N TRP A 295 4.09 29.38 2.31
CA TRP A 295 4.95 29.10 3.48
C TRP A 295 6.45 29.33 3.19
N VAL A 296 6.75 30.22 2.24
CA VAL A 296 7.99 31.01 2.11
C VAL A 296 7.54 32.43 1.83
#